data_AF-A0A651GS84-F1
#
_entry.id   AF-A0A651GS84-F1
#
_cell.length_a   1.000
_cell.length_b   1.000
_cell.length_c   1.000
_cell.angle_alpha   90.00
_cell.angle_beta   90.00
_cell.angle_gamma   90.00
#
_symmetry.space_group_name_H-M   'P 1'
#
loop_
_entity.id
_entity.type
_entity.pdbx_description
1 polymer ?
#
loop_
_entity_poly.entity_id
_entity_poly.type
_entity_poly.pdbx_seq_one_letter_code
_entity_poly.pdbx_strand_id
1 'polypeptide(L)'
;MANDIFADRFFFMSANIIIDWGNTLVKLARFEQGGLVEHMQLPGPSYKVISDWIGHPARCKMLLCTVSSKSNEVEKQLQQEALFFLKLSHQTPVPLQTRYLTPETLGYDRLANAVAAWRLRKPDHHALAIDAGTCLKYDFVHSEKGYLGGAISPGLRMRYRALHDQTDALPLLTEAQRTPLTGQSTYESMHSGVVNGMLAEIRQIIRQYRAEYPECSVFLTGGDASLFEEELKNHIFAHPFLTLTGLHDILEFNQNR
;
A
#
# COMPACT_ATOMS: atom_id res chain seq x y z
N MET A 1 29.51 -18.22 34.13
CA MET A 1 30.13 -17.08 33.43
C MET A 1 30.72 -17.59 32.12
N ALA A 2 29.99 -17.42 31.01
CA ALA A 2 30.43 -17.52 29.60
C ALA A 2 29.28 -17.86 28.61
N ASN A 3 28.01 -17.50 28.90
CA ASN A 3 26.90 -17.73 27.95
C ASN A 3 26.02 -16.50 27.63
N ASP A 4 26.23 -15.34 28.27
CA ASP A 4 25.41 -14.13 28.01
C ASP A 4 26.06 -13.10 27.09
N ILE A 5 27.31 -13.28 26.67
CA ILE A 5 28.04 -12.25 25.90
C ILE A 5 27.69 -12.28 24.39
N PHE A 6 27.04 -13.35 23.91
CA PHE A 6 26.60 -13.45 22.51
C PHE A 6 25.15 -13.00 22.27
N ALA A 7 24.27 -13.05 23.28
CA ALA A 7 22.89 -12.56 23.17
C ALA A 7 22.81 -11.02 23.22
N ASP A 8 23.72 -10.38 23.98
CA ASP A 8 23.78 -8.91 24.10
C ASP A 8 24.41 -8.20 22.90
N ARG A 9 25.00 -8.92 21.95
CA ARG A 9 25.62 -8.32 20.74
C ARG A 9 24.67 -8.08 19.57
N PHE A 10 23.42 -8.54 19.65
CA PHE A 10 22.35 -8.21 18.69
C PHE A 10 21.54 -6.95 19.08
N PHE A 11 21.97 -6.21 20.11
CA PHE A 11 21.08 -5.36 20.91
C PHE A 11 21.15 -3.84 20.67
N PHE A 12 21.57 -3.35 19.49
CA PHE A 12 21.67 -1.89 19.27
C PHE A 12 21.25 -1.40 17.88
N MET A 13 20.05 -1.77 17.43
CA MET A 13 19.47 -1.13 16.24
C MET A 13 18.04 -0.71 16.51
N SER A 14 17.78 0.60 16.43
CA SER A 14 16.42 1.15 16.51
C SER A 14 15.62 0.65 15.31
N ALA A 15 14.51 -0.05 15.55
CA ALA A 15 13.61 -0.50 14.48
C ALA A 15 12.58 0.59 14.14
N ASN A 16 12.19 0.62 12.87
CA ASN A 16 11.09 1.43 12.38
C ASN A 16 9.82 0.59 12.34
N ILE A 17 8.75 1.07 12.96
CA ILE A 17 7.46 0.41 13.00
C ILE A 17 6.46 1.22 12.20
N ILE A 18 5.86 0.60 11.20
CA ILE A 18 4.80 1.17 10.38
C ILE A 18 3.48 0.55 10.80
N ILE A 19 2.52 1.41 11.09
CA ILE A 19 1.16 1.05 11.49
C ILE A 19 0.22 1.65 10.46
N ASP A 20 -0.23 0.84 9.50
CA ASP A 20 -1.22 1.22 8.49
C ASP A 20 -2.59 0.72 8.91
N TRP A 21 -3.35 1.60 9.55
CA TRP A 21 -4.69 1.36 10.05
C TRP A 21 -5.74 1.81 9.02
N GLY A 22 -6.03 0.92 8.07
CA GLY A 22 -7.06 1.12 7.05
C GLY A 22 -8.48 0.75 7.51
N ASN A 23 -9.43 0.78 6.56
CA ASN A 23 -10.85 0.51 6.82
C ASN A 23 -11.14 -0.93 7.23
N THR A 24 -10.38 -1.89 6.69
CA THR A 24 -10.68 -3.32 6.82
C THR A 24 -9.72 -4.03 7.77
N LEU A 25 -8.45 -3.61 7.79
CA LEU A 25 -7.37 -4.26 8.53
C LEU A 25 -6.40 -3.20 9.04
N VAL A 26 -5.71 -3.53 10.14
CA VAL A 26 -4.49 -2.88 10.56
C VAL A 26 -3.31 -3.71 10.08
N LYS A 27 -2.38 -3.10 9.34
CA LYS A 27 -1.13 -3.74 8.93
C LYS A 27 0.00 -3.17 9.76
N LEU A 28 0.80 -4.05 10.34
CA LEU A 28 2.02 -3.72 11.06
C LEU A 28 3.21 -4.16 10.22
N ALA A 29 4.26 -3.36 10.19
CA ALA A 29 5.53 -3.72 9.57
C ALA A 29 6.71 -3.21 10.37
N ARG A 30 7.72 -4.08 10.52
CA ARG A 30 8.98 -3.79 11.18
C ARG A 30 10.06 -3.70 10.11
N PHE A 31 10.73 -2.58 10.08
CA PHE A 31 11.87 -2.32 9.23
C PHE A 31 13.13 -2.15 10.07
N GLU A 32 14.21 -2.78 9.62
CA GLU A 32 15.56 -2.66 10.18
C GLU A 32 16.55 -2.34 9.05
N GLN A 33 17.86 -2.25 9.33
CA GLN A 33 18.84 -2.01 8.26
C GLN A 33 18.80 -3.19 7.27
N GLY A 34 18.29 -2.92 6.06
CA GLY A 34 18.10 -3.92 5.01
C GLY A 34 16.67 -4.01 4.48
N GLY A 35 15.69 -3.42 5.16
CA GLY A 35 14.30 -3.33 4.69
C GLY A 35 13.30 -4.00 5.64
N LEU A 36 12.19 -4.47 5.06
CA LEU A 36 11.10 -5.11 5.81
C LEU A 36 11.58 -6.45 6.39
N VAL A 37 11.54 -6.59 7.71
CA VAL A 37 11.92 -7.82 8.44
C VAL A 37 10.70 -8.66 8.78
N GLU A 38 9.62 -8.01 9.19
CA GLU A 38 8.43 -8.68 9.69
C GLU A 38 7.18 -7.85 9.38
N HIS A 39 6.05 -8.52 9.13
CA HIS A 39 4.76 -7.86 9.02
C HIS A 39 3.63 -8.70 9.63
N MET A 40 2.58 -8.03 10.07
CA MET A 40 1.38 -8.66 10.65
C MET A 40 0.12 -7.94 10.17
N GLN A 41 -1.00 -8.66 10.12
CA GLN A 41 -2.32 -8.08 9.89
C GLN A 41 -3.24 -8.35 11.08
N LEU A 42 -4.02 -7.36 11.47
CA LEU A 42 -4.99 -7.44 12.56
C LEU A 42 -6.37 -6.99 12.05
N PRO A 43 -7.47 -7.57 12.58
CA PRO A 43 -8.83 -7.15 12.24
C PRO A 43 -9.19 -5.75 12.78
N GLY A 44 -8.38 -5.20 13.71
CA GLY A 44 -8.58 -3.89 14.29
C GLY A 44 -7.40 -3.47 15.18
N PRO A 45 -7.39 -2.21 15.64
CA PRO A 45 -6.32 -1.70 16.49
C PRO A 45 -6.42 -2.29 17.91
N SER A 46 -5.33 -2.86 18.41
CA SER A 46 -5.23 -3.30 19.80
C SER A 46 -3.86 -2.94 20.34
N TYR A 47 -3.82 -1.98 21.28
CA TYR A 47 -2.55 -1.54 21.86
C TYR A 47 -1.76 -2.72 22.45
N LYS A 48 -2.42 -3.61 23.20
CA LYS A 48 -1.77 -4.79 23.79
C LYS A 48 -1.12 -5.66 22.71
N VAL A 49 -1.85 -6.01 21.66
CA VAL A 49 -1.33 -6.88 20.59
C VAL A 49 -0.18 -6.19 19.84
N ILE A 50 -0.31 -4.88 19.57
CA ILE A 50 0.73 -4.11 18.90
C ILE A 50 1.98 -4.00 19.78
N SER A 51 1.83 -3.67 21.06
CA SER A 51 2.94 -3.53 22.01
C SER A 51 3.66 -4.87 22.23
N ASP A 52 2.91 -5.97 22.41
CA ASP A 52 3.46 -7.33 22.53
C ASP A 52 4.25 -7.73 21.27
N TRP A 53 3.75 -7.40 20.08
CA TRP A 53 4.44 -7.65 18.81
C TRP A 53 5.68 -6.77 18.61
N ILE A 54 5.63 -5.51 19.07
CA ILE A 54 6.77 -4.60 19.03
C ILE A 54 7.87 -5.04 20.01
N GLY A 55 7.49 -5.57 21.17
CA GLY A 55 8.37 -6.03 22.25
C GLY A 55 8.98 -4.89 23.08
N HIS A 56 9.65 -3.93 22.44
CA HIS A 56 10.28 -2.78 23.11
C HIS A 56 9.92 -1.44 22.43
N PRO A 57 8.70 -0.92 22.64
CA PRO A 57 8.23 0.34 22.04
C PRO A 57 9.14 1.55 22.26
N ALA A 58 9.71 1.69 23.47
CA ALA A 58 10.68 2.74 23.86
C ALA A 58 11.96 2.82 23.02
N ARG A 59 12.23 1.82 22.17
CA ARG A 59 13.39 1.79 21.28
C ARG A 59 13.02 1.89 19.82
N CYS A 60 11.74 1.97 19.52
CA CYS A 60 11.21 1.94 18.18
C CYS A 60 10.76 3.34 17.76
N LYS A 61 11.01 3.66 16.51
CA LYS A 61 10.46 4.85 15.87
C LYS A 61 9.23 4.42 15.10
N MET A 62 8.14 5.15 15.18
CA MET A 62 6.84 4.69 14.71
C MET A 62 6.19 5.71 13.78
N LEU A 63 5.58 5.21 12.71
CA LEU A 63 4.63 5.97 11.89
C LEU A 63 3.25 5.35 11.98
N LEU A 64 2.26 6.18 12.32
CA LEU A 64 0.84 5.83 12.26
C LEU A 64 0.19 6.49 11.03
N CYS A 65 -0.29 5.65 10.12
CA CYS A 65 -1.20 6.01 9.04
C CYS A 65 -2.59 5.50 9.41
N THR A 66 -3.59 6.38 9.42
CA THR A 66 -4.97 5.95 9.70
C THR A 66 -5.98 6.75 8.90
N VAL A 67 -7.05 6.08 8.48
CA VAL A 67 -8.24 6.68 7.86
C VAL A 67 -9.23 7.23 8.90
N SER A 68 -9.03 6.92 10.18
CA SER A 68 -9.85 7.43 11.28
C SER A 68 -9.47 8.87 11.62
N SER A 69 -10.45 9.76 11.62
CA SER A 69 -10.27 11.16 12.06
C SER A 69 -10.19 11.31 13.58
N LYS A 70 -10.61 10.30 14.35
CA LYS A 70 -10.60 10.36 15.82
C LYS A 70 -9.35 9.70 16.39
N SER A 71 -8.57 10.49 17.14
CA SER A 71 -7.51 9.97 18.01
C SER A 71 -8.15 9.06 19.06
N ASN A 72 -7.60 7.86 19.21
CA ASN A 72 -8.07 6.87 20.18
C ASN A 72 -6.98 6.59 21.23
N GLU A 73 -7.33 5.81 22.25
CA GLU A 73 -6.40 5.49 23.34
C GLU A 73 -5.14 4.78 22.85
N VAL A 74 -5.29 3.90 21.84
CA VAL A 74 -4.18 3.16 21.23
C VAL A 74 -3.12 4.11 20.65
N GLU A 75 -3.54 5.15 19.91
CA GLU A 75 -2.64 6.16 19.35
C GLU A 75 -1.86 6.90 20.45
N LYS A 76 -2.55 7.32 21.52
CA LYS A 76 -1.91 8.04 22.64
C LYS A 76 -0.86 7.19 23.34
N GLN A 77 -1.17 5.93 23.60
CA GLN A 77 -0.24 5.00 24.25
C GLN A 77 1.00 4.75 23.38
N LEU A 78 0.82 4.52 22.08
CA LEU A 78 1.93 4.38 21.14
C LEU A 78 2.80 5.63 21.08
N GLN A 79 2.18 6.82 21.07
CA GLN A 79 2.90 8.09 21.06
C GLN A 79 3.74 8.32 22.32
N GLN A 80 3.23 7.94 23.49
CA GLN A 80 3.93 8.11 24.77
C GLN A 80 5.16 7.21 24.89
N GLU A 81 5.11 6.03 24.26
CA GLU A 81 6.17 5.04 24.39
C GLU A 81 7.18 5.03 23.26
N ALA A 82 6.83 5.48 22.06
CA ALA A 82 7.77 5.44 20.94
C ALA A 82 8.96 6.38 21.16
N LEU A 83 10.15 5.94 20.72
CA LEU A 83 11.35 6.79 20.69
C LEU A 83 11.13 8.04 19.80
N PHE A 84 10.38 7.86 18.72
CA PHE A 84 9.93 8.91 17.81
C PHE A 84 8.56 8.49 17.28
N PHE A 85 7.59 9.41 17.24
CA PHE A 85 6.25 9.11 16.77
C PHE A 85 5.81 10.12 15.71
N LEU A 86 5.42 9.63 14.55
CA LEU A 86 4.87 10.43 13.46
C LEU A 86 3.47 9.94 13.12
N LYS A 87 2.46 10.78 13.34
CA LYS A 87 1.14 10.59 12.76
C LYS A 87 1.10 11.26 11.39
N LEU A 88 0.78 10.49 10.36
CA LEU A 88 0.73 10.99 8.99
C LEU A 88 -0.47 11.94 8.82
N SER A 89 -0.21 13.08 8.16
CA SER A 89 -1.18 14.12 7.85
C SER A 89 -0.88 14.74 6.49
N HIS A 90 -1.80 15.53 5.94
CA HIS A 90 -1.54 16.28 4.71
C HIS A 90 -0.47 17.38 4.86
N GLN A 91 -0.11 17.77 6.09
CA GLN A 91 1.02 18.65 6.36
C GLN A 91 2.36 17.93 6.47
N THR A 92 2.36 16.59 6.58
CA THR A 92 3.60 15.84 6.80
C THR A 92 4.53 16.01 5.60
N PRO A 93 5.78 16.47 5.80
CA PRO A 93 6.76 16.55 4.73
C PRO A 93 7.02 15.17 4.12
N VAL A 94 7.13 15.11 2.80
CA VAL A 94 7.41 13.89 2.03
C VAL A 94 8.60 14.14 1.08
N PRO A 95 9.31 13.08 0.64
CA PRO A 95 10.56 13.23 -0.14
C PRO A 95 10.36 13.66 -1.60
N LEU A 96 9.11 13.93 -2.03
CA LEU A 96 8.81 14.42 -3.38
C LEU A 96 7.81 15.58 -3.35
N GLN A 97 7.82 16.41 -4.38
CA GLN A 97 6.82 17.45 -4.52
C GLN A 97 5.45 16.82 -4.83
N THR A 98 4.43 17.19 -4.06
CA THR A 98 3.04 16.88 -4.37
C THR A 98 2.42 18.06 -5.11
N ARG A 99 1.81 17.79 -6.27
CA ARG A 99 1.05 18.77 -7.07
C ARG A 99 -0.44 18.42 -7.11
N TYR A 100 -0.88 17.55 -6.21
CA TYR A 100 -2.29 17.24 -6.06
C TYR A 100 -3.02 18.48 -5.51
N LEU A 101 -4.10 18.90 -6.19
CA LEU A 101 -4.73 20.20 -5.92
C LEU A 101 -5.44 20.28 -4.57
N THR A 102 -5.84 19.13 -4.01
CA THR A 102 -6.56 19.02 -2.74
C THR A 102 -5.85 18.04 -1.78
N PRO A 103 -4.66 18.40 -1.26
CA PRO A 103 -3.84 17.51 -0.42
C PRO A 103 -4.59 16.90 0.78
N GLU A 104 -5.53 17.64 1.35
CA GLU A 104 -6.39 17.22 2.46
C GLU A 104 -7.35 16.08 2.11
N THR A 105 -7.62 15.86 0.82
CA THR A 105 -8.46 14.75 0.31
C THR A 105 -7.64 13.56 -0.19
N LEU A 106 -6.31 13.69 -0.27
CA LEU A 106 -5.45 12.65 -0.79
C LEU A 106 -5.36 11.49 0.22
N GLY A 107 -5.72 10.28 -0.23
CA GLY A 107 -5.52 9.06 0.56
C GLY A 107 -4.04 8.87 0.92
N TYR A 108 -3.75 8.62 2.18
CA TYR A 108 -2.38 8.45 2.66
C TYR A 108 -1.70 7.18 2.12
N ASP A 109 -2.49 6.16 1.81
CA ASP A 109 -2.04 4.96 1.09
C ASP A 109 -1.58 5.30 -0.33
N ARG A 110 -2.31 6.16 -1.05
CA ARG A 110 -1.94 6.67 -2.37
C ARG A 110 -0.66 7.50 -2.32
N LEU A 111 -0.55 8.39 -1.33
CA LEU A 111 0.67 9.18 -1.10
C LEU A 111 1.87 8.26 -0.83
N ALA A 112 1.71 7.26 0.04
CA ALA A 112 2.76 6.29 0.33
C ALA A 112 3.17 5.49 -0.91
N ASN A 113 2.20 4.97 -1.68
CA ASN A 113 2.47 4.27 -2.93
C ASN A 113 3.25 5.15 -3.93
N ALA A 114 2.88 6.43 -4.05
CA ALA A 114 3.60 7.39 -4.88
C ALA A 114 5.03 7.65 -4.38
N VAL A 115 5.24 7.78 -3.07
CA VAL A 115 6.57 7.93 -2.46
C VAL A 115 7.47 6.72 -2.76
N ALA A 116 6.96 5.51 -2.54
CA ALA A 116 7.71 4.29 -2.81
C ALA A 116 8.04 4.15 -4.30
N ALA A 117 7.06 4.37 -5.17
CA ALA A 117 7.26 4.30 -6.62
C ALA A 117 8.25 5.37 -7.12
N TRP A 118 8.20 6.57 -6.54
CA TRP A 118 9.20 7.61 -6.78
C TRP A 118 10.59 7.10 -6.39
N ARG A 119 10.77 6.58 -5.17
CA ARG A 119 12.09 6.12 -4.71
C ARG A 119 12.64 4.93 -5.51
N LEU A 120 11.77 4.01 -5.92
CA LEU A 120 12.15 2.74 -6.56
C LEU A 120 12.35 2.86 -8.08
N ARG A 121 11.83 3.91 -8.72
CA ARG A 121 12.02 4.10 -10.16
C ARG A 121 13.51 4.34 -10.49
N LYS A 122 13.90 4.05 -11.72
CA LYS A 122 15.23 4.43 -12.22
C LYS A 122 15.38 5.95 -12.25
N PRO A 123 16.59 6.51 -12.08
CA PRO A 123 16.82 7.93 -12.30
C PRO A 123 16.20 8.40 -13.62
N ASP A 124 15.59 9.59 -13.62
CA ASP A 124 14.92 10.23 -14.77
C ASP A 124 13.65 9.54 -15.31
N HIS A 125 13.30 8.35 -14.84
CA HIS A 125 12.05 7.69 -15.24
C HIS A 125 10.84 8.32 -14.55
N HIS A 126 9.68 8.20 -15.19
CA HIS A 126 8.38 8.40 -14.53
C HIS A 126 8.02 7.14 -13.73
N ALA A 127 7.05 7.24 -12.83
CA ALA A 127 6.52 6.08 -12.12
C ALA A 127 4.99 6.06 -12.10
N LEU A 128 4.43 4.86 -12.19
CA LEU A 128 3.02 4.58 -11.99
C LEU A 128 2.88 3.49 -10.94
N ALA A 129 2.32 3.83 -9.78
CA ALA A 129 1.91 2.82 -8.81
C ALA A 129 0.47 2.40 -9.09
N ILE A 130 0.24 1.09 -9.15
CA ILE A 130 -1.07 0.47 -9.33
C ILE A 130 -1.36 -0.36 -8.09
N ASP A 131 -2.41 -0.01 -7.36
CA ASP A 131 -2.82 -0.70 -6.14
C ASP A 131 -4.16 -1.40 -6.38
N ALA A 132 -4.10 -2.71 -6.54
CA ALA A 132 -5.24 -3.60 -6.70
C ALA A 132 -5.70 -4.11 -5.32
N GLY A 133 -6.56 -3.33 -4.66
CA GLY A 133 -7.17 -3.70 -3.39
C GLY A 133 -8.67 -3.38 -3.39
N THR A 134 -9.20 -2.86 -2.27
CA THR A 134 -10.61 -2.47 -2.14
C THR A 134 -11.07 -1.57 -3.30
N CYS A 135 -10.23 -0.61 -3.68
CA CYS A 135 -10.32 0.11 -4.93
C CYS A 135 -9.09 -0.22 -5.78
N LEU A 136 -9.24 -0.16 -7.09
CA LEU A 136 -8.12 -0.11 -8.02
C LEU A 136 -7.66 1.34 -8.14
N LYS A 137 -6.45 1.63 -7.69
CA LYS A 137 -5.88 2.99 -7.70
C LYS A 137 -4.68 3.05 -8.64
N TYR A 138 -4.55 4.18 -9.31
CA TYR A 138 -3.42 4.53 -10.16
C TYR A 138 -2.83 5.83 -9.65
N ASP A 139 -1.53 5.85 -9.36
CA ASP A 139 -0.83 6.99 -8.81
C ASP A 139 0.41 7.29 -9.65
N PHE A 140 0.34 8.38 -10.41
CA PHE A 140 1.36 8.80 -11.35
C PHE A 140 2.31 9.82 -10.72
N VAL A 141 3.60 9.56 -10.89
CA VAL A 141 4.70 10.40 -10.44
C VAL A 141 5.55 10.76 -11.63
N HIS A 142 5.62 12.06 -11.90
CA HIS A 142 6.50 12.61 -12.91
C HIS A 142 7.94 12.71 -12.35
N SER A 143 8.93 12.41 -13.19
CA SER A 143 10.36 12.43 -12.84
C SER A 143 10.80 13.75 -12.18
N GLU A 144 10.45 14.88 -12.79
CA GLU A 144 10.77 16.23 -12.30
C GLU A 144 9.69 16.89 -11.44
N LYS A 145 8.40 16.71 -11.80
CA LYS A 145 7.30 17.47 -11.18
C LYS A 145 6.75 16.83 -9.90
N GLY A 146 7.18 15.60 -9.60
CA GLY A 146 6.70 14.81 -8.47
C GLY A 146 5.31 14.21 -8.71
N TYR A 147 4.53 14.05 -7.64
CA TYR A 147 3.22 13.38 -7.70
C TYR A 147 2.18 14.29 -8.32
N LEU A 148 1.58 13.84 -9.42
CA LEU A 148 0.58 14.59 -10.17
C LEU A 148 -0.86 14.14 -9.90
N GLY A 149 -1.05 13.04 -9.17
CA GLY A 149 -2.35 12.42 -8.96
C GLY A 149 -2.50 11.12 -9.72
N GLY A 150 -3.72 10.84 -10.19
CA GLY A 150 -4.01 9.65 -10.98
C GLY A 150 -5.50 9.31 -10.92
N ALA A 151 -5.84 8.03 -10.88
CA ALA A 151 -7.22 7.56 -11.01
C ALA A 151 -7.63 6.59 -9.90
N ILE A 152 -8.94 6.52 -9.63
CA ILE A 152 -9.55 5.57 -8.71
C ILE A 152 -10.70 4.88 -9.46
N SER A 153 -10.75 3.56 -9.38
CA SER A 153 -11.74 2.70 -10.04
C SER A 153 -12.18 1.59 -9.05
N PRO A 154 -13.37 0.98 -9.21
CA PRO A 154 -13.79 -0.12 -8.35
C PRO A 154 -12.79 -1.28 -8.38
N GLY A 155 -12.43 -1.77 -7.19
CA GLY A 155 -11.62 -2.99 -7.04
C GLY A 155 -12.43 -4.26 -7.32
N LEU A 156 -11.76 -5.42 -7.29
CA LEU A 156 -12.35 -6.70 -7.69
C LEU A 156 -13.61 -7.04 -6.89
N ARG A 157 -13.50 -7.03 -5.55
CA ARG A 157 -14.62 -7.34 -4.65
C ARG A 157 -15.78 -6.34 -4.79
N MET A 158 -15.47 -5.07 -5.03
CA MET A 158 -16.49 -4.03 -5.22
C MET A 158 -17.29 -4.26 -6.50
N ARG A 159 -16.65 -4.73 -7.58
CA ARG A 159 -17.34 -5.07 -8.84
C ARG A 159 -18.29 -6.24 -8.67
N TYR A 160 -17.87 -7.31 -7.99
CA TYR A 160 -18.77 -8.44 -7.70
C TYR A 160 -19.93 -8.02 -6.81
N ARG A 161 -19.66 -7.23 -5.77
CA ARG A 161 -20.69 -6.71 -4.89
C ARG A 161 -21.69 -5.82 -5.64
N ALA A 162 -21.24 -4.95 -6.53
CA ALA A 162 -22.13 -4.11 -7.33
C ALA A 162 -23.05 -4.95 -8.23
N LEU A 163 -22.55 -6.03 -8.85
CA LEU A 163 -23.39 -6.93 -9.64
C LEU A 163 -24.45 -7.63 -8.79
N HIS A 164 -24.06 -8.14 -7.61
CA HIS A 164 -24.97 -8.82 -6.69
C HIS A 164 -26.00 -7.87 -6.08
N ASP A 165 -25.56 -6.74 -5.53
CA ASP A 165 -26.42 -5.82 -4.79
C ASP A 165 -27.39 -5.05 -5.70
N GLN A 166 -27.10 -4.95 -7.01
CA GLN A 166 -27.91 -4.20 -7.99
C GLN A 166 -28.72 -5.11 -8.93
N THR A 167 -28.76 -6.42 -8.68
CA THR A 167 -29.57 -7.35 -9.48
C THR A 167 -30.15 -8.48 -8.62
N ASP A 168 -31.36 -8.94 -8.93
CA ASP A 168 -32.02 -9.95 -8.11
C ASP A 168 -31.46 -11.37 -8.29
N ALA A 169 -30.88 -11.66 -9.45
CA ALA A 169 -30.54 -13.03 -9.87
C ALA A 169 -29.03 -13.34 -9.86
N LEU A 170 -28.16 -12.35 -9.68
CA LEU A 170 -26.72 -12.58 -9.71
C LEU A 170 -26.18 -12.96 -8.32
N PRO A 171 -25.45 -14.08 -8.17
CA PRO A 171 -24.87 -14.49 -6.90
C PRO A 171 -23.69 -13.60 -6.50
N LEU A 172 -23.40 -13.52 -5.20
CA LEU A 172 -22.17 -12.89 -4.72
C LEU A 172 -20.98 -13.82 -4.94
N LEU A 173 -20.06 -13.40 -5.82
CA LEU A 173 -18.82 -14.13 -6.12
C LEU A 173 -17.62 -13.52 -5.38
N THR A 174 -16.67 -14.37 -4.99
CA THR A 174 -15.50 -13.97 -4.19
C THR A 174 -14.17 -14.48 -4.69
N GLU A 175 -14.13 -15.58 -5.45
CA GLU A 175 -12.89 -16.19 -5.93
C GLU A 175 -12.59 -15.75 -7.35
N ALA A 176 -11.34 -15.37 -7.61
CA ALA A 176 -10.88 -15.13 -8.97
C ALA A 176 -9.87 -16.22 -9.33
N GLN A 177 -10.28 -17.08 -10.27
CA GLN A 177 -9.41 -18.04 -10.91
C GLN A 177 -9.12 -17.57 -12.35
N ARG A 178 -8.24 -18.29 -13.06
CA ARG A 178 -8.11 -18.11 -14.51
C ARG A 178 -9.48 -18.25 -15.15
N THR A 179 -9.91 -17.18 -15.79
CA THR A 179 -11.29 -17.07 -16.29
C THR A 179 -11.28 -16.99 -17.81
N PRO A 180 -12.07 -17.84 -18.51
CA PRO A 180 -12.18 -17.75 -19.96
C PRO A 180 -12.76 -16.40 -20.38
N LEU A 181 -12.39 -15.90 -21.57
CA LEU A 181 -12.94 -14.64 -22.08
C LEU A 181 -14.45 -14.75 -22.34
N THR A 182 -14.89 -15.89 -22.89
CA THR A 182 -16.31 -16.17 -23.15
C THR A 182 -16.82 -17.16 -22.12
N GLY A 183 -17.63 -16.67 -21.17
CA GLY A 183 -18.31 -17.53 -20.19
C GLY A 183 -19.53 -18.22 -20.79
N GLN A 184 -19.80 -19.45 -20.34
CA GLN A 184 -20.93 -20.29 -20.78
C GLN A 184 -22.00 -20.45 -19.70
N SER A 185 -21.82 -19.79 -18.56
CA SER A 185 -22.80 -19.69 -17.48
C SER A 185 -22.82 -18.27 -16.91
N THR A 186 -23.84 -17.94 -16.11
CA THR A 186 -23.89 -16.67 -15.38
C THR A 186 -22.64 -16.45 -14.52
N TYR A 187 -22.18 -17.49 -13.82
CA TYR A 187 -20.97 -17.45 -12.99
C TYR A 187 -19.73 -17.12 -13.83
N GLU A 188 -19.49 -17.86 -14.92
CA GLU A 188 -18.34 -17.63 -15.79
C GLU A 188 -18.41 -16.26 -16.49
N SER A 189 -19.60 -15.83 -16.90
CA SER A 189 -19.79 -14.53 -17.53
C SER A 189 -19.48 -13.38 -16.57
N MET A 190 -19.91 -13.49 -15.31
CA MET A 190 -19.57 -12.53 -14.26
C MET A 190 -18.06 -12.52 -13.97
N HIS A 191 -17.43 -13.69 -13.83
CA HIS A 191 -15.98 -13.74 -13.64
C HIS A 191 -15.25 -13.09 -14.82
N SER A 192 -15.67 -13.36 -16.06
CA SER A 192 -14.99 -12.82 -17.23
C SER A 192 -15.10 -11.31 -17.28
N GLY A 193 -16.32 -10.78 -17.14
CA GLY A 193 -16.56 -9.34 -17.14
C GLY A 193 -15.79 -8.60 -16.04
N VAL A 194 -15.68 -9.19 -14.85
CA VAL A 194 -14.97 -8.58 -13.72
C VAL A 194 -13.45 -8.72 -13.84
N VAL A 195 -12.93 -9.93 -14.01
CA VAL A 195 -11.48 -10.21 -14.01
C VAL A 195 -10.84 -9.76 -15.31
N ASN A 196 -11.34 -10.22 -16.46
CA ASN A 196 -10.77 -9.87 -17.77
C ASN A 196 -10.99 -8.39 -18.07
N GLY A 197 -12.13 -7.82 -17.65
CA GLY A 197 -12.39 -6.39 -17.74
C GLY A 197 -11.38 -5.55 -16.95
N MET A 198 -11.13 -5.91 -15.69
CA MET A 198 -10.13 -5.22 -14.85
C MET A 198 -8.70 -5.40 -15.39
N LEU A 199 -8.34 -6.58 -15.90
CA LEU A 199 -7.04 -6.80 -16.54
C LEU A 199 -6.88 -5.93 -17.81
N ALA A 200 -7.91 -5.85 -18.63
CA ALA A 200 -7.91 -4.99 -19.83
C ALA A 200 -7.80 -3.51 -19.47
N GLU A 201 -8.50 -3.06 -18.42
CA GLU A 201 -8.39 -1.71 -17.86
C GLU A 201 -6.94 -1.40 -17.45
N ILE A 202 -6.32 -2.26 -16.63
CA ILE A 202 -4.93 -2.07 -16.18
C ILE A 202 -3.96 -1.99 -17.37
N ARG A 203 -4.07 -2.94 -18.33
CA ARG A 203 -3.22 -2.96 -19.53
C ARG A 203 -3.37 -1.69 -20.36
N GLN A 204 -4.61 -1.22 -20.52
CA GLN A 204 -4.91 -0.01 -21.29
C GLN A 204 -4.33 1.23 -20.64
N ILE A 205 -4.50 1.39 -19.33
CA ILE A 205 -3.99 2.53 -18.56
C ILE A 205 -2.46 2.56 -18.62
N ILE A 206 -1.79 1.42 -18.40
CA ILE A 206 -0.33 1.31 -18.55
C ILE A 206 0.11 1.75 -19.95
N ARG A 207 -0.60 1.30 -21.00
CA ARG A 207 -0.27 1.67 -22.38
C ARG A 207 -0.43 3.17 -22.63
N GLN A 208 -1.47 3.79 -22.10
CA GLN A 208 -1.70 5.23 -22.24
C GLN A 208 -0.60 6.05 -21.53
N TYR A 209 -0.26 5.70 -20.28
CA TYR A 209 0.83 6.37 -19.56
C TYR A 209 2.16 6.23 -20.29
N ARG A 210 2.49 5.06 -20.84
CA ARG A 210 3.73 4.86 -21.60
C ARG A 210 3.76 5.57 -22.95
N ALA A 211 2.59 5.82 -23.55
CA ALA A 211 2.51 6.57 -24.79
C ALA A 211 2.74 8.07 -24.56
N GLU A 212 2.23 8.61 -23.45
CA GLU A 212 2.41 10.03 -23.08
C GLU A 212 3.76 10.29 -22.39
N TYR A 213 4.21 9.36 -21.55
CA TYR A 213 5.43 9.42 -20.77
C TYR A 213 6.29 8.18 -21.05
N PRO A 214 7.12 8.24 -22.11
CA PRO A 214 8.13 7.22 -22.35
C PRO A 214 9.01 7.02 -21.11
N GLU A 215 9.53 5.81 -20.90
CA GLU A 215 10.30 5.47 -19.69
C GLU A 215 9.52 5.63 -18.37
N CYS A 216 8.33 5.02 -18.31
CA CYS A 216 7.54 4.88 -17.09
C CYS A 216 7.74 3.51 -16.43
N SER A 217 8.32 3.50 -15.22
CA SER A 217 8.32 2.33 -14.34
C SER A 217 6.93 2.10 -13.77
N VAL A 218 6.42 0.88 -13.83
CA VAL A 218 5.08 0.55 -13.31
C VAL A 218 5.23 -0.42 -12.17
N PHE A 219 4.65 -0.11 -11.01
CA PHE A 219 4.67 -0.96 -9.82
C PHE A 219 3.26 -1.46 -9.54
N LEU A 220 3.10 -2.76 -9.26
CA LEU A 220 1.82 -3.36 -8.88
C LEU A 220 1.89 -3.81 -7.42
N THR A 221 0.89 -3.42 -6.64
CA THR A 221 0.71 -3.79 -5.23
C THR A 221 -0.78 -4.06 -4.96
N GLY A 222 -1.10 -4.43 -3.73
CA GLY A 222 -2.47 -4.65 -3.26
C GLY A 222 -2.81 -6.13 -3.10
N GLY A 223 -3.89 -6.40 -2.36
CA GLY A 223 -4.29 -7.78 -2.01
C GLY A 223 -4.75 -8.62 -3.20
N ASP A 224 -5.23 -7.99 -4.26
CA ASP A 224 -5.68 -8.65 -5.49
C ASP A 224 -4.60 -8.62 -6.59
N ALA A 225 -3.39 -8.12 -6.30
CA ALA A 225 -2.31 -7.96 -7.29
C ALA A 225 -1.89 -9.28 -7.94
N SER A 226 -1.77 -10.34 -7.13
CA SER A 226 -1.29 -11.66 -7.57
C SER A 226 -2.14 -12.27 -8.67
N LEU A 227 -3.42 -11.87 -8.77
CA LEU A 227 -4.32 -12.29 -9.84
C LEU A 227 -3.86 -11.80 -11.23
N PHE A 228 -3.18 -10.66 -11.28
CA PHE A 228 -2.80 -9.98 -12.52
C PHE A 228 -1.30 -10.05 -12.82
N GLU A 229 -0.47 -10.47 -11.85
CA GLU A 229 1.00 -10.46 -11.98
C GLU A 229 1.50 -11.26 -13.19
N GLU A 230 1.03 -12.49 -13.39
CA GLU A 230 1.49 -13.35 -14.49
C GLU A 230 1.19 -12.73 -15.85
N GLU A 231 -0.01 -12.18 -16.00
CA GLU A 231 -0.53 -11.55 -17.21
C GLU A 231 0.10 -10.17 -17.49
N LEU A 232 0.75 -9.57 -16.48
CA LEU A 232 1.37 -8.25 -16.55
C LEU A 232 2.90 -8.27 -16.38
N LYS A 233 3.52 -9.44 -16.24
CA LYS A 233 4.95 -9.62 -15.85
C LYS A 233 5.97 -8.81 -16.66
N ASN A 234 5.70 -8.55 -17.94
CA ASN A 234 6.60 -7.79 -18.83
C ASN A 234 6.35 -6.27 -18.79
N HIS A 235 5.38 -5.84 -18.01
CA HIS A 235 4.92 -4.46 -17.96
C HIS A 235 5.09 -3.82 -16.58
N ILE A 236 5.33 -4.61 -15.53
CA ILE A 236 5.24 -4.17 -14.14
C ILE A 236 6.38 -4.74 -13.29
N PHE A 237 6.64 -4.09 -12.16
CA PHE A 237 7.39 -4.62 -11.03
C PHE A 237 6.39 -4.95 -9.92
N ALA A 238 6.26 -6.23 -9.57
CA ALA A 238 5.39 -6.64 -8.46
C ALA A 238 6.06 -6.28 -7.14
N HIS A 239 5.35 -5.57 -6.27
CA HIS A 239 5.86 -5.12 -4.98
C HIS A 239 4.76 -5.19 -3.91
N PRO A 240 4.51 -6.37 -3.30
CA PRO A 240 3.37 -6.61 -2.40
C PRO A 240 3.27 -5.66 -1.19
N PHE A 241 4.41 -5.10 -0.76
CA PHE A 241 4.50 -4.20 0.39
C PHE A 241 4.80 -2.75 0.01
N LEU A 242 4.39 -2.32 -1.19
CA LEU A 242 4.72 -0.97 -1.71
C LEU A 242 4.24 0.14 -0.77
N THR A 243 3.01 0.02 -0.25
CA THR A 243 2.43 0.99 0.69
C THR A 243 3.24 1.09 1.98
N LEU A 244 3.59 -0.06 2.58
CA LEU A 244 4.39 -0.11 3.82
C LEU A 244 5.80 0.44 3.58
N THR A 245 6.37 0.19 2.41
CA THR A 245 7.67 0.74 1.99
C THR A 245 7.61 2.26 1.88
N GLY A 246 6.55 2.80 1.28
CA GLY A 246 6.38 4.24 1.15
C GLY A 246 6.16 4.95 2.47
N LEU A 247 5.38 4.33 3.37
CA LEU A 247 5.22 4.83 4.75
C LEU A 247 6.56 4.81 5.50
N HIS A 248 7.37 3.76 5.32
CA HIS A 248 8.72 3.71 5.86
C HIS A 248 9.63 4.81 5.31
N ASP A 249 9.59 5.06 3.99
CA ASP A 249 10.37 6.13 3.35
C ASP A 249 9.96 7.53 3.87
N ILE A 250 8.67 7.75 4.13
CA ILE A 250 8.16 8.99 4.76
C ILE A 250 8.69 9.12 6.19
N LEU A 251 8.65 8.04 6.98
CA LEU A 251 9.15 8.03 8.34
C LEU A 251 10.64 8.40 8.37
N GLU A 252 11.48 7.73 7.57
CA GLU A 252 12.91 8.00 7.46
C GLU A 252 13.21 9.44 7.04
N PHE A 253 12.43 10.00 6.13
CA PHE A 253 12.59 11.39 5.67
C PHE A 253 12.36 12.42 6.79
N ASN A 254 11.47 12.13 7.74
CA ASN A 254 11.12 13.03 8.84
C ASN A 254 11.95 12.82 10.10
N GLN A 255 12.69 11.70 10.21
CA GLN A 255 13.61 11.46 11.32
C GLN A 255 14.96 12.14 11.13
N ASN A 256 15.40 12.31 9.89
CA ASN A 256 16.72 12.86 9.54
C ASN A 256 16.70 14.39 9.38
N ARG A 257 15.75 15.07 10.02
CA ARG A 257 15.55 16.53 9.99
C ARG A 257 15.54 17.09 11.40
#